data_AF-A0A5C7MBY2-F1
#
_entry.id   AF-A0A5C7MBY2-F1
#
_cell.length_a   1.000
_cell.length_b   1.000
_cell.length_c   1.000
_cell.angle_alpha   90.00
_cell.angle_beta   90.00
_cell.angle_gamma   90.00
#
_symmetry.space_group_name_H-M   'P 1'
#
loop_
_entity.id
_entity.type
_entity.pdbx_description
1 polymer ?
#
loop_
_entity_poly.entity_id
_entity_poly.type
_entity_poly.pdbx_seq_one_letter_code
_entity_poly.pdbx_strand_id
1 'polypeptide(L)'
;MTDYAPAVKAPNRTYAARAGQRPQPAPTYTMDELRERRRKGLPVTLDASYVLHEDVAAIVGPLAERISAARPSTRFLRSQVASGASHLTGPRVAPASIDDLALAVHGVVHAVVGLLAEADAEHKTRHLSGDQRARARASLRTLVERPALPEFDRGAAHSGEWAAPLVALAEPYSAPLRKLLGANTTGVVSNRLLRELRDLDAAAAALQRRLTRDAVLRAESPPPLQATAADLARRELESLGVQL
;
A
#
# COMPACT_ATOMS: atom_id res chain seq x y z
N MET A 1 27.07 35.11 -42.25
CA MET A 1 28.17 35.50 -41.33
C MET A 1 27.56 35.56 -39.94
N THR A 2 27.66 34.48 -39.19
CA THR A 2 27.04 34.36 -37.86
C THR A 2 28.17 34.31 -36.85
N ASP A 3 28.25 35.36 -36.02
CA ASP A 3 29.24 35.53 -34.98
C ASP A 3 29.24 34.35 -34.00
N TYR A 4 30.38 33.66 -33.94
CA TYR A 4 30.64 32.58 -33.00
C TYR A 4 31.27 33.21 -31.75
N ALA A 5 30.47 33.43 -30.70
CA ALA A 5 31.00 33.88 -29.42
C ALA A 5 32.00 32.84 -28.87
N PRO A 6 33.23 33.24 -28.46
CA PRO A 6 34.20 32.29 -27.94
C PRO A 6 33.72 31.76 -26.59
N ALA A 7 33.52 30.44 -26.52
CA ALA A 7 33.32 29.74 -25.27
C ALA A 7 34.54 29.99 -24.36
N VAL A 8 34.35 30.80 -23.32
CA VAL A 8 35.35 31.07 -22.29
C VAL A 8 35.71 29.74 -21.61
N LYS A 9 36.82 29.13 -22.03
CA LYS A 9 37.42 27.98 -21.34
C LYS A 9 37.96 28.47 -20.01
N ALA A 10 37.14 28.41 -18.97
CA ALA A 10 37.62 28.59 -17.60
C ALA A 10 38.79 27.63 -17.35
N PRO A 11 39.93 28.09 -16.81
CA PRO A 11 41.08 27.24 -16.60
C PRO A 11 40.71 26.07 -15.67
N ASN A 12 40.94 24.84 -16.16
CA ASN A 12 40.57 23.52 -15.59
C ASN A 12 41.06 23.21 -14.15
N ARG A 13 41.56 24.20 -13.39
CA ARG A 13 42.20 24.02 -12.08
C ARG A 13 41.78 25.04 -11.01
N THR A 14 40.74 25.83 -11.24
CA THR A 14 40.18 26.67 -10.16
C THR A 14 39.53 25.80 -9.08
N TYR A 15 39.57 26.25 -7.82
CA TYR A 15 38.90 25.56 -6.70
C TYR A 15 37.40 25.38 -6.96
N ALA A 16 36.76 26.33 -7.66
CA ALA A 16 35.36 26.24 -8.08
C ALA A 16 35.11 25.10 -9.09
N ALA A 17 35.98 24.92 -10.09
CA ALA A 17 35.88 23.82 -11.06
C ALA A 17 36.09 22.44 -10.41
N ARG A 18 37.02 22.35 -9.44
CA ARG A 18 37.22 21.12 -8.66
C ARG A 18 36.08 20.85 -7.68
N ALA A 19 35.47 21.89 -7.11
CA ALA A 19 34.29 21.75 -6.26
C ALA A 19 33.08 21.24 -7.05
N GLY A 20 32.88 21.72 -8.29
CA GLY A 20 31.83 21.22 -9.19
C GLY A 20 32.04 19.78 -9.69
N GLN A 21 33.27 19.25 -9.59
CA GLN A 21 33.60 17.86 -9.91
C GLN A 21 33.46 16.90 -8.73
N ARG A 22 33.23 17.41 -7.51
CA ARG A 22 32.97 16.53 -6.37
C ARG A 22 31.59 15.90 -6.58
N PRO A 23 31.47 14.56 -6.57
CA PRO A 23 30.16 13.93 -6.58
C PRO A 23 29.39 14.48 -5.37
N GLN A 24 28.25 15.12 -5.65
CA GLN A 24 27.39 15.58 -4.56
C GLN A 24 26.96 14.36 -3.76
N PRO A 25 26.97 14.43 -2.42
CA PRO A 25 26.45 13.35 -1.61
C PRO A 25 25.01 13.09 -2.03
N ALA A 26 24.67 11.82 -2.25
CA ALA A 26 23.32 11.45 -2.62
C ALA A 26 22.36 11.93 -1.52
N PRO A 27 21.26 12.59 -1.86
CA PRO A 27 20.29 13.05 -0.87
C PRO A 27 19.74 11.86 -0.09
N THR A 28 19.73 11.96 1.23
CA THR A 28 19.08 11.01 2.13
C THR A 28 17.63 11.44 2.32
N TYR A 29 16.71 10.49 2.19
CA TYR A 29 15.28 10.74 2.33
C TYR A 29 14.71 9.99 3.53
N THR A 30 13.81 10.62 4.24
CA THR A 30 12.96 9.98 5.24
C THR A 30 11.96 9.02 4.58
N MET A 31 11.36 8.10 5.34
CA MET A 31 10.37 7.17 4.79
C MET A 31 9.15 7.89 4.19
N ASP A 32 8.69 8.98 4.82
CA ASP A 32 7.61 9.80 4.28
C ASP A 32 7.96 10.44 2.94
N GLU A 33 9.19 10.96 2.80
CA GLU A 33 9.66 11.50 1.53
C GLU A 33 9.78 10.40 0.47
N LEU A 34 10.23 9.20 0.83
CA LEU A 34 10.28 8.07 -0.10
C LEU A 34 8.88 7.65 -0.58
N ARG A 35 7.90 7.60 0.33
CA ARG A 35 6.48 7.36 -0.04
C ARG A 35 5.98 8.42 -1.01
N GLU A 36 6.21 9.69 -0.70
CA GLU A 36 5.75 10.80 -1.53
C GLU A 36 6.41 10.79 -2.91
N ARG A 37 7.72 10.50 -2.97
CA ARG A 37 8.45 10.34 -4.23
C ARG A 37 7.90 9.17 -5.05
N ARG A 38 7.63 8.02 -4.40
CA ARG A 38 7.06 6.84 -5.04
C ARG A 38 5.70 7.15 -5.68
N ARG A 39 4.83 7.87 -4.96
CA ARG A 39 3.51 8.33 -5.46
C ARG A 39 3.63 9.32 -6.62
N LYS A 40 4.68 10.15 -6.64
CA LYS A 40 5.01 11.06 -7.76
C LYS A 40 5.69 10.37 -8.94
N GLY A 41 5.93 9.06 -8.88
CA GLY A 41 6.66 8.32 -9.91
C GLY A 41 8.16 8.68 -9.97
N LEU A 42 8.69 9.34 -8.95
CA LEU A 42 10.10 9.67 -8.88
C LEU A 42 10.94 8.42 -8.55
N PRO A 43 12.20 8.35 -9.01
CA PRO A 43 13.10 7.26 -8.65
C PRO A 43 13.28 7.16 -7.13
N VAL A 44 13.14 5.93 -6.62
CA VAL A 44 13.32 5.54 -5.22
C VAL A 44 14.16 4.27 -5.19
N THR A 45 15.00 4.13 -4.18
CA THR A 45 15.72 2.89 -3.88
C THR A 45 15.53 2.58 -2.41
N LEU A 46 15.09 1.37 -2.11
CA LEU A 46 14.89 0.86 -0.76
C LEU A 46 16.17 0.17 -0.30
N ASP A 47 16.55 0.39 0.96
CA ASP A 47 17.78 -0.12 1.56
C ASP A 47 17.49 -0.86 2.88
N ALA A 48 18.54 -1.10 3.66
CA ALA A 48 18.45 -1.79 4.95
C ALA A 48 17.75 -0.96 6.05
N SER A 49 17.31 0.27 5.79
CA SER A 49 16.48 1.04 6.73
C SER A 49 14.99 0.79 6.54
N TYR A 50 14.58 0.21 5.40
CA TYR A 50 13.17 -0.02 5.09
C TYR A 50 12.55 -1.10 5.98
N VAL A 51 11.39 -0.78 6.57
CA VAL A 51 10.60 -1.67 7.43
C VAL A 51 9.19 -1.81 6.85
N LEU A 52 8.85 -3.03 6.40
CA LEU A 52 7.63 -3.27 5.62
C LEU A 52 6.35 -2.97 6.39
N HIS A 53 6.20 -3.51 7.60
CA HIS A 53 4.97 -3.33 8.39
C HIS A 53 4.74 -1.87 8.78
N GLU A 54 5.80 -1.11 9.05
CA GLU A 54 5.72 0.34 9.28
C GLU A 54 5.25 1.10 8.03
N ASP A 55 5.73 0.72 6.83
CA ASP A 55 5.25 1.34 5.57
C ASP A 55 3.78 1.01 5.32
N VAL A 56 3.37 -0.24 5.54
CA VAL A 56 1.96 -0.66 5.44
C VAL A 56 1.11 0.12 6.43
N ALA A 57 1.51 0.19 7.71
CA ALA A 57 0.79 0.92 8.76
C ALA A 57 0.62 2.41 8.43
N ALA A 58 1.67 3.06 7.92
CA ALA A 58 1.61 4.46 7.52
C ALA A 58 0.67 4.72 6.32
N ILE A 59 0.43 3.71 5.48
CA ILE A 59 -0.51 3.80 4.35
C ILE A 59 -1.94 3.53 4.80
N VAL A 60 -2.17 2.42 5.53
CA VAL A 60 -3.53 1.96 5.86
C VAL A 60 -4.13 2.65 7.10
N GLY A 61 -3.30 3.02 8.08
CA GLY A 61 -3.72 3.60 9.35
C GLY A 61 -4.54 4.88 9.19
N PRO A 62 -4.03 5.93 8.49
CA PRO A 62 -4.77 7.16 8.28
C PRO A 62 -6.09 6.98 7.51
N LEU A 63 -6.19 5.94 6.67
CA LEU A 63 -7.41 5.61 5.94
C LEU A 63 -8.44 4.94 6.86
N ALA A 64 -8.00 4.01 7.70
CA ALA A 64 -8.85 3.37 8.70
C ALA A 64 -9.39 4.37 9.72
N GLU A 65 -8.55 5.27 10.23
CA GLU A 65 -8.96 6.35 11.13
C GLU A 65 -10.00 7.29 10.49
N ARG A 66 -9.80 7.66 9.22
CA ARG A 66 -10.79 8.49 8.50
C ARG A 66 -12.12 7.78 8.29
N ILE A 67 -12.11 6.47 8.10
CA ILE A 67 -13.33 5.67 7.95
C ILE A 67 -14.04 5.56 9.30
N SER A 68 -13.33 5.25 10.38
CA SER A 68 -13.91 5.10 11.71
C SER A 68 -14.47 6.41 12.27
N ALA A 69 -13.82 7.54 11.97
CA ALA A 69 -14.31 8.87 12.33
C ALA A 69 -15.51 9.32 11.46
N ALA A 70 -15.74 8.71 10.30
CA ALA A 70 -16.87 9.06 9.46
C ALA A 70 -18.16 8.47 10.04
N ARG A 71 -19.20 9.30 10.19
CA ARG A 71 -20.56 8.79 10.46
C ARG A 71 -20.90 7.67 9.46
N PRO A 72 -21.59 6.58 9.89
CA PRO A 72 -21.94 5.47 9.03
C PRO A 72 -22.67 5.96 7.76
N SER A 73 -21.92 6.08 6.67
CA SER A 73 -22.43 6.50 5.37
C SER A 73 -22.57 5.24 4.55
N THR A 74 -23.81 4.88 4.23
CA THR A 74 -24.08 3.71 3.40
C THR A 74 -23.59 3.88 1.96
N ARG A 75 -23.08 5.04 1.54
CA ARG A 75 -22.71 5.32 0.13
C ARG A 75 -21.35 4.77 -0.27
N PHE A 76 -20.24 5.03 0.44
CA PHE A 76 -18.97 4.33 0.14
C PHE A 76 -19.08 2.83 0.37
N LEU A 77 -20.01 2.41 1.23
CA LEU A 77 -20.34 1.02 1.55
C LEU A 77 -21.35 0.38 0.59
N ARG A 78 -21.91 1.14 -0.37
CA ARG A 78 -22.78 0.56 -1.40
C ARG A 78 -21.90 -0.29 -2.30
N SER A 79 -21.93 -1.58 -2.01
CA SER A 79 -21.45 -2.69 -2.81
C SER A 79 -21.66 -2.41 -4.31
N GLN A 80 -20.56 -2.37 -5.08
CA GLN A 80 -20.67 -2.70 -6.49
C GLN A 80 -20.90 -4.20 -6.59
N VAL A 81 -22.12 -4.62 -6.91
CA VAL A 81 -22.41 -5.99 -7.33
C VAL A 81 -21.86 -6.14 -8.75
N ALA A 82 -20.55 -6.28 -8.91
CA ALA A 82 -19.94 -6.53 -10.20
C ALA A 82 -18.82 -7.58 -10.08
N SER A 83 -19.09 -8.74 -10.69
CA SER A 83 -18.19 -9.83 -11.10
C SER A 83 -17.11 -10.34 -10.13
N GLY A 84 -17.37 -11.53 -9.57
CA GLY A 84 -16.33 -12.52 -9.22
C GLY A 84 -15.59 -12.32 -7.90
N ALA A 85 -15.60 -13.38 -7.07
CA ALA A 85 -14.70 -13.65 -5.94
C ALA A 85 -14.28 -12.44 -5.04
N SER A 86 -15.16 -12.01 -4.14
CA SER A 86 -14.75 -11.21 -2.96
C SER A 86 -14.21 -12.18 -1.90
N HIS A 87 -13.12 -11.79 -1.24
CA HIS A 87 -12.44 -12.58 -0.21
C HIS A 87 -13.02 -12.39 1.20
N LEU A 88 -14.20 -11.80 1.30
CA LEU A 88 -14.85 -11.56 2.58
C LEU A 88 -15.98 -12.56 2.81
N THR A 89 -15.99 -13.15 3.99
CA THR A 89 -17.00 -14.09 4.45
C THR A 89 -18.30 -13.35 4.78
N GLY A 90 -19.39 -13.74 4.12
CA GLY A 90 -20.75 -13.23 4.39
C GLY A 90 -21.47 -12.69 3.16
N PRO A 91 -22.78 -12.39 3.24
CA PRO A 91 -23.54 -11.80 2.14
C PRO A 91 -23.00 -10.40 1.80
N ARG A 92 -22.04 -10.37 0.86
CA ARG A 92 -21.51 -9.26 0.03
C ARG A 92 -21.88 -7.84 0.47
N VAL A 93 -21.23 -7.30 1.50
CA VAL A 93 -21.25 -5.84 1.75
C VAL A 93 -19.99 -5.36 2.47
N ALA A 94 -18.81 -5.57 1.89
CA ALA A 94 -17.73 -4.61 2.15
C ALA A 94 -17.58 -3.66 0.97
N PRO A 95 -17.11 -2.44 1.25
CA PRO A 95 -16.80 -1.49 0.20
C PRO A 95 -15.65 -2.07 -0.65
N ALA A 96 -15.87 -2.24 -1.95
CA ALA A 96 -14.88 -2.77 -2.91
C ALA A 96 -13.47 -2.13 -2.76
N SER A 97 -13.40 -0.89 -2.28
CA SER A 97 -12.14 -0.18 -2.05
C SER A 97 -11.31 -0.65 -0.85
N ILE A 98 -11.89 -1.31 0.16
CA ILE A 98 -11.11 -1.95 1.25
C ILE A 98 -10.57 -3.29 0.75
N ASP A 99 -11.37 -4.05 0.00
CA ASP A 99 -10.93 -5.31 -0.63
C ASP A 99 -9.75 -5.07 -1.58
N ASP A 100 -9.84 -4.06 -2.45
CA ASP A 100 -8.76 -3.67 -3.36
C ASP A 100 -7.47 -3.34 -2.58
N LEU A 101 -7.60 -2.64 -1.45
CA LEU A 101 -6.47 -2.27 -0.61
C LEU A 101 -5.87 -3.49 0.11
N ALA A 102 -6.71 -4.35 0.66
CA ALA A 102 -6.30 -5.60 1.32
C ALA A 102 -5.58 -6.54 0.34
N LEU A 103 -6.12 -6.67 -0.88
CA LEU A 103 -5.50 -7.41 -1.97
C LEU A 103 -4.14 -6.82 -2.37
N ALA A 104 -4.03 -5.49 -2.44
CA ALA A 104 -2.76 -4.85 -2.75
C ALA A 104 -1.71 -5.07 -1.64
N VAL A 105 -2.10 -4.98 -0.36
CA VAL A 105 -1.21 -5.34 0.76
C VAL A 105 -0.78 -6.80 0.67
N HIS A 106 -1.72 -7.71 0.40
CA HIS A 106 -1.43 -9.13 0.23
C HIS A 106 -0.50 -9.40 -0.95
N GLY A 107 -0.67 -8.69 -2.07
CA GLY A 107 0.24 -8.74 -3.22
C GLY A 107 1.67 -8.31 -2.86
N VAL A 108 1.83 -7.24 -2.08
CA VAL A 108 3.14 -6.81 -1.55
C VAL A 108 3.75 -7.90 -0.66
N VAL A 109 2.99 -8.43 0.30
CA VAL A 109 3.46 -9.49 1.21
C VAL A 109 3.86 -10.74 0.42
N HIS A 110 3.06 -11.13 -0.57
CA HIS A 110 3.32 -12.27 -1.44
C HIS A 110 4.62 -12.11 -2.24
N ALA A 111 4.84 -10.92 -2.81
CA ALA A 111 6.08 -10.62 -3.51
C ALA A 111 7.30 -10.68 -2.57
N VAL A 112 7.17 -10.19 -1.33
CA VAL A 112 8.22 -10.28 -0.31
C VAL A 112 8.51 -11.72 0.06
N VAL A 113 7.49 -12.54 0.31
CA VAL A 113 7.65 -13.98 0.56
C VAL A 113 8.37 -14.66 -0.59
N GLY A 114 8.01 -14.33 -1.84
CA GLY A 114 8.69 -14.83 -3.03
C GLY A 114 10.16 -14.43 -3.12
N LEU A 115 10.50 -13.18 -2.78
CA LEU A 115 11.87 -12.67 -2.73
C LEU A 115 12.70 -13.38 -1.66
N LEU A 116 12.13 -13.57 -0.47
CA LEU A 116 12.79 -14.27 0.63
C LEU A 116 13.00 -15.75 0.31
N ALA A 117 12.00 -16.40 -0.30
CA ALA A 117 12.08 -17.77 -0.79
C ALA A 117 13.17 -17.95 -1.84
N GLU A 118 13.28 -17.02 -2.79
CA GLU A 118 14.32 -17.02 -3.83
C GLU A 118 15.73 -16.90 -3.21
N ALA A 119 15.91 -15.98 -2.26
CA ALA A 119 17.19 -15.79 -1.57
C ALA A 119 17.60 -16.99 -0.71
N ASP A 120 16.65 -17.59 0.03
CA ASP A 120 16.89 -18.79 0.84
C ASP A 120 17.21 -20.00 -0.06
N ALA A 121 16.44 -20.22 -1.12
CA ALA A 121 16.69 -21.29 -2.09
C ALA A 121 18.05 -21.12 -2.77
N GLU A 122 18.44 -19.89 -3.11
CA GLU A 122 19.77 -19.60 -3.62
C GLU A 122 20.85 -20.02 -2.64
N HIS A 123 20.73 -19.62 -1.37
CA HIS A 123 21.69 -19.95 -0.32
C HIS A 123 21.82 -21.46 -0.11
N LYS A 124 20.70 -22.17 0.06
CA LYS A 124 20.67 -23.62 0.31
C LYS A 124 21.24 -24.44 -0.84
N THR A 125 21.15 -23.95 -2.08
CA THR A 125 21.55 -24.72 -3.27
C THR A 125 22.93 -24.35 -3.82
N ARG A 126 23.71 -23.49 -3.13
CA ARG A 126 25.04 -23.04 -3.60
C ARG A 126 26.01 -24.18 -3.89
N HIS A 127 25.89 -25.31 -3.18
CA HIS A 127 26.75 -26.48 -3.33
C HIS A 127 26.38 -27.39 -4.51
N LEU A 128 25.17 -27.26 -5.07
CA LEU A 128 24.71 -28.06 -6.20
C LEU A 128 25.24 -27.50 -7.53
N SER A 129 25.40 -28.33 -8.55
CA SER A 129 25.81 -27.89 -9.90
C SER A 129 24.60 -27.68 -10.82
N GLY A 130 24.77 -26.80 -11.82
CA GLY A 130 23.89 -26.61 -12.98
C GLY A 130 22.40 -26.96 -12.78
N ASP A 131 21.95 -28.01 -13.47
CA ASP A 131 20.54 -28.41 -13.53
C ASP A 131 19.98 -28.92 -12.20
N GLN A 132 20.82 -29.51 -11.34
CA GLN A 132 20.41 -29.92 -10.01
C GLN A 132 20.08 -28.70 -9.15
N ARG A 133 20.91 -27.65 -9.24
CA ARG A 133 20.68 -26.37 -8.57
C ARG A 133 19.37 -25.72 -9.04
N ALA A 134 19.13 -25.67 -10.35
CA ALA A 134 17.92 -25.07 -10.90
C ALA A 134 16.65 -25.79 -10.44
N ARG A 135 16.62 -27.13 -10.52
CA ARG A 135 15.49 -27.95 -10.06
C ARG A 135 15.25 -27.81 -8.56
N ALA A 136 16.30 -27.90 -7.74
CA ALA A 136 16.20 -27.75 -6.30
C ALA A 136 15.67 -26.37 -5.90
N ARG A 137 16.13 -25.30 -6.56
CA ARG A 137 15.60 -23.94 -6.32
C ARG A 137 14.12 -23.83 -6.65
N ALA A 138 13.67 -24.41 -7.76
CA ALA A 138 12.26 -24.42 -8.13
C ALA A 138 11.42 -25.16 -7.07
N SER A 139 11.84 -26.36 -6.66
CA SER A 139 11.15 -27.14 -5.63
C SER A 139 11.07 -26.40 -4.29
N LEU A 140 12.17 -25.79 -3.83
CA LEU A 140 12.18 -25.01 -2.59
C LEU A 140 11.21 -23.83 -2.64
N ARG A 141 11.13 -23.11 -3.77
CA ARG A 141 10.17 -22.00 -3.95
C ARG A 141 8.72 -22.47 -3.95
N THR A 142 8.44 -23.63 -4.54
CA THR A 142 7.08 -24.22 -4.57
C THR A 142 6.59 -24.62 -3.18
N LEU A 143 7.50 -25.05 -2.30
CA LEU A 143 7.17 -25.48 -0.93
C LEU A 143 6.90 -24.33 0.04
N VAL A 144 7.18 -23.08 -0.35
CA VAL A 144 6.96 -21.93 0.53
C VAL A 144 5.47 -21.65 0.65
N GLU A 145 4.96 -21.81 1.87
CA GLU A 145 3.60 -21.49 2.23
C GLU A 145 3.36 -19.97 2.10
N ARG A 146 2.23 -19.62 1.48
CA ARG A 146 1.83 -18.23 1.28
C ARG A 146 0.86 -17.86 2.39
N PRO A 147 1.04 -16.69 3.04
CA PRO A 147 0.13 -16.27 4.08
C PRO A 147 -1.27 -16.08 3.50
N ALA A 148 -2.28 -16.55 4.23
CA ALA A 148 -3.67 -16.35 3.87
C ALA A 148 -4.02 -14.86 3.96
N LEU A 149 -4.89 -14.41 3.07
CA LEU A 149 -5.46 -13.07 3.15
C LEU A 149 -6.38 -13.02 4.39
N PRO A 150 -6.23 -12.05 5.29
CA PRO A 150 -7.15 -11.89 6.41
C PRO A 150 -8.57 -11.60 5.92
N GLU A 151 -9.56 -12.24 6.54
CA GLU A 151 -10.97 -11.97 6.26
C GLU A 151 -11.50 -10.90 7.23
N PHE A 152 -12.36 -10.02 6.73
CA PHE A 152 -12.95 -8.94 7.53
C PHE A 152 -14.47 -8.93 7.37
N ASP A 153 -15.18 -8.70 8.46
CA ASP A 153 -16.62 -8.46 8.37
C ASP A 153 -16.93 -6.97 8.10
N ARG A 154 -18.22 -6.68 7.93
CA ARG A 154 -18.69 -5.32 7.71
C ARG A 154 -18.47 -4.42 8.93
N GLY A 155 -18.53 -4.96 10.14
CA GLY A 155 -18.28 -4.21 11.37
C GLY A 155 -16.85 -3.69 11.39
N ALA A 156 -15.89 -4.59 11.17
CA ALA A 156 -14.46 -4.30 11.05
C ALA A 156 -14.20 -3.23 9.97
N ALA A 157 -14.89 -3.32 8.82
CA ALA A 157 -14.79 -2.34 7.75
C ALA A 157 -15.17 -0.90 8.20
N HIS A 158 -16.13 -0.75 9.11
CA HIS A 158 -16.55 0.57 9.63
C HIS A 158 -15.70 1.04 10.79
N SER A 159 -15.35 0.15 11.73
CA SER A 159 -14.56 0.47 12.91
C SER A 159 -13.11 0.82 12.57
N GLY A 160 -12.65 0.45 11.38
CA GLY A 160 -11.24 0.59 10.98
C GLY A 160 -10.36 -0.54 11.49
N GLU A 161 -10.94 -1.55 12.17
CA GLU A 161 -10.21 -2.68 12.75
C GLU A 161 -9.54 -3.57 11.69
N TRP A 162 -9.93 -3.45 10.42
CA TRP A 162 -9.29 -4.14 9.28
C TRP A 162 -7.82 -3.75 9.08
N ALA A 163 -7.38 -2.57 9.54
CA ALA A 163 -6.00 -2.13 9.35
C ALA A 163 -4.98 -2.96 10.14
N ALA A 164 -5.30 -3.33 11.39
CA ALA A 164 -4.36 -4.01 12.26
C ALA A 164 -3.96 -5.41 11.74
N PRO A 165 -4.89 -6.27 11.27
CA PRO A 165 -4.51 -7.55 10.67
C PRO A 165 -3.70 -7.41 9.38
N LEU A 166 -3.91 -6.36 8.58
CA LEU A 166 -3.07 -6.11 7.39
C LEU A 166 -1.63 -5.73 7.77
N VAL A 167 -1.43 -4.98 8.84
CA VAL A 167 -0.10 -4.66 9.38
C VAL A 167 0.56 -5.93 9.96
N ALA A 168 -0.20 -6.70 10.74
CA ALA A 168 0.26 -7.96 11.32
C ALA A 168 0.66 -8.99 10.25
N LEU A 169 -0.02 -9.00 9.09
CA LEU A 169 0.34 -9.84 7.95
C LEU A 169 1.76 -9.55 7.42
N ALA A 170 2.21 -8.30 7.50
CA ALA A 170 3.51 -7.85 6.97
C ALA A 170 4.65 -7.93 7.99
N GLU A 171 4.32 -7.96 9.28
CA GLU A 171 5.29 -7.91 10.38
C GLU A 171 6.36 -9.02 10.33
N PRO A 172 6.03 -10.32 10.16
CA PRO A 172 7.01 -11.41 10.18
C PRO A 172 8.11 -11.29 9.12
N TYR A 173 7.81 -10.58 8.02
CA TYR A 173 8.69 -10.47 6.87
C TYR A 173 9.59 -9.23 6.90
N SER A 174 9.37 -8.31 7.85
CA SER A 174 10.06 -7.03 7.88
C SER A 174 11.56 -7.16 8.15
N ALA A 175 11.96 -7.89 9.19
CA ALA A 175 13.37 -8.08 9.50
C ALA A 175 14.14 -8.89 8.43
N PRO A 176 13.62 -10.02 7.91
CA PRO A 176 14.24 -10.73 6.80
C PRO A 176 14.38 -9.88 5.53
N LEU A 177 13.33 -9.12 5.17
CA LEU A 177 13.35 -8.24 4.00
C LEU A 177 14.40 -7.15 4.16
N ARG A 178 14.47 -6.52 5.33
CA ARG A 178 15.46 -5.49 5.65
C ARG A 178 16.89 -6.01 5.46
N LYS A 179 17.17 -7.23 5.93
CA LYS A 179 18.45 -7.91 5.73
C LYS A 179 18.72 -8.17 4.24
N LEU A 180 17.71 -8.62 3.50
CA LEU A 180 17.82 -8.88 2.05
C LEU A 180 18.11 -7.58 1.27
N LEU A 181 17.42 -6.49 1.58
CA LEU A 181 17.63 -5.18 0.97
C LEU A 181 19.04 -4.65 1.26
N GLY A 182 19.52 -4.78 2.50
CA GLY A 182 20.89 -4.37 2.87
C GLY A 182 21.99 -5.17 2.18
N ALA A 183 21.73 -6.42 1.79
CA ALA A 183 22.67 -7.25 1.04
C ALA A 183 22.62 -7.03 -0.48
N ASN A 184 21.58 -6.36 -0.99
CA ASN A 184 21.34 -6.24 -2.42
C ASN A 184 21.95 -4.97 -3.02
N THR A 185 23.14 -5.10 -3.61
CA THR A 185 23.87 -3.99 -4.26
C THR A 185 23.29 -3.59 -5.62
N THR A 186 22.51 -4.45 -6.26
CA THR A 186 22.04 -4.24 -7.65
C THR A 186 20.73 -3.46 -7.76
N GLY A 187 20.02 -3.26 -6.64
CA GLY A 187 18.69 -2.64 -6.64
C GLY A 187 17.55 -3.51 -7.21
N VAL A 188 17.83 -4.74 -7.69
CA VAL A 188 16.80 -5.62 -8.29
C VAL A 188 15.67 -5.95 -7.31
N VAL A 189 16.00 -6.33 -6.06
CA VAL A 189 15.00 -6.59 -5.00
C VAL A 189 14.16 -5.34 -4.73
N SER A 190 14.80 -4.18 -4.63
CA SER A 190 14.12 -2.89 -4.43
C SER A 190 13.16 -2.59 -5.58
N ASN A 191 13.60 -2.75 -6.83
CA ASN A 191 12.77 -2.45 -8.00
C ASN A 191 11.54 -3.36 -8.09
N ARG A 192 11.69 -4.65 -7.78
CA ARG A 192 10.56 -5.59 -7.75
C ARG A 192 9.56 -5.23 -6.65
N LEU A 193 10.04 -4.90 -5.46
CA LEU A 193 9.19 -4.47 -4.35
C LEU A 193 8.48 -3.13 -4.66
N LEU A 194 9.17 -2.17 -5.25
CA LEU A 194 8.61 -0.87 -5.62
C LEU A 194 7.48 -0.96 -6.64
N ARG A 195 7.46 -2.00 -7.49
CA ARG A 195 6.34 -2.23 -8.40
C ARG A 195 5.06 -2.54 -7.61
N GLU A 196 5.12 -3.49 -6.68
CA GLU A 196 3.96 -3.90 -5.88
C GLU A 196 3.52 -2.78 -4.91
N LEU A 197 4.48 -2.01 -4.37
CA LEU A 197 4.17 -0.84 -3.52
C LEU A 197 3.45 0.28 -4.30
N ARG A 198 3.66 0.39 -5.62
CA ARG A 198 2.91 1.36 -6.44
C ARG A 198 1.46 0.93 -6.62
N ASP A 199 1.19 -0.37 -6.72
CA ASP A 199 -0.18 -0.88 -6.78
C ASP A 199 -0.89 -0.65 -5.44
N LEU A 200 -0.18 -0.83 -4.32
CA LEU A 200 -0.66 -0.44 -2.99
C LEU A 200 -0.93 1.07 -2.88
N ASP A 201 -0.01 1.93 -3.30
CA ASP A 201 -0.22 3.38 -3.31
C ASP A 201 -1.42 3.78 -4.19
N ALA A 202 -1.60 3.13 -5.34
CA ALA A 202 -2.71 3.39 -6.24
C ALA A 202 -4.05 3.01 -5.61
N ALA A 203 -4.14 1.85 -4.96
CA ALA A 203 -5.32 1.41 -4.21
C ALA A 203 -5.64 2.37 -3.05
N ALA A 204 -4.62 2.74 -2.26
CA ALA A 204 -4.74 3.70 -1.18
C ALA A 204 -5.23 5.07 -1.67
N ALA A 205 -4.66 5.59 -2.76
CA ALA A 205 -5.07 6.85 -3.36
C ALA A 205 -6.50 6.78 -3.92
N ALA A 206 -6.92 5.64 -4.48
CA ALA A 206 -8.29 5.42 -4.93
C ALA A 206 -9.28 5.47 -3.76
N LEU A 207 -9.00 4.78 -2.65
CA LEU A 207 -9.80 4.84 -1.43
C LEU A 207 -9.83 6.27 -0.87
N GLN A 208 -8.69 6.94 -0.78
CA GLN A 208 -8.61 8.32 -0.30
C GLN A 208 -9.48 9.29 -1.12
N ARG A 209 -9.44 9.19 -2.46
CA ARG A 209 -10.28 9.99 -3.35
C ARG A 209 -11.77 9.75 -3.13
N ARG A 210 -12.18 8.48 -2.91
CA ARG A 210 -13.57 8.13 -2.59
C ARG A 210 -14.00 8.75 -1.26
N LEU A 211 -13.18 8.62 -0.21
CA LEU A 211 -13.47 9.23 1.10
C LEU A 211 -13.59 10.75 1.03
N THR A 212 -12.72 11.41 0.26
CA THR A 212 -12.80 12.87 0.06
C THR A 212 -14.06 13.25 -0.71
N ARG A 213 -14.42 12.53 -1.77
CA ARG A 213 -15.67 12.78 -2.51
C ARG A 213 -16.91 12.61 -1.62
N ASP A 214 -16.94 11.56 -0.82
CA ASP A 214 -18.01 11.31 0.14
C ASP A 214 -18.09 12.36 1.25
N ALA A 215 -16.95 12.94 1.65
CA ALA A 215 -16.94 14.07 2.58
C ALA A 215 -17.53 15.33 1.95
N VAL A 216 -17.15 15.67 0.72
CA VAL A 216 -17.68 16.83 -0.03
C VAL A 216 -19.19 16.69 -0.24
N LEU A 217 -19.65 15.54 -0.75
CA LEU A 217 -21.07 15.28 -0.98
C LEU A 217 -21.91 15.37 0.32
N ARG A 218 -21.33 14.98 1.46
CA ARG A 218 -22.00 15.12 2.76
C ARG A 218 -22.08 16.57 3.21
N ALA A 219 -21.05 17.37 2.96
CA ALA A 219 -21.06 18.80 3.28
C ALA A 219 -22.06 19.58 2.41
N GLU A 220 -22.24 19.16 1.16
CA GLU A 220 -23.20 19.76 0.21
C GLU A 220 -24.64 19.25 0.40
N SER A 221 -24.83 18.07 1.01
CA SER A 221 -26.15 17.53 1.27
C SER A 221 -26.87 18.37 2.34
N PRO A 222 -28.14 18.74 2.13
CA PRO A 222 -28.95 19.35 3.18
C PRO A 222 -28.88 18.49 4.44
N PRO A 223 -28.86 19.09 5.65
CA PRO A 223 -28.99 18.31 6.87
C PRO A 223 -30.25 17.43 6.74
N PRO A 224 -30.20 16.16 7.18
CA PRO A 224 -31.37 15.32 7.14
C PRO A 224 -32.49 16.07 7.84
N LEU A 225 -33.65 16.18 7.19
CA LEU A 225 -34.86 16.73 7.81
C LEU A 225 -34.97 16.04 9.17
N GLN A 226 -34.90 16.84 10.24
CA GLN A 226 -35.09 16.31 11.58
C GLN A 226 -36.42 15.57 11.56
N ALA A 227 -36.42 14.30 12.00
CA ALA A 227 -37.64 13.52 12.08
C ALA A 227 -38.66 14.37 12.84
N THR A 228 -39.76 14.71 12.18
CA THR A 228 -40.77 15.54 12.82
C THR A 228 -41.38 14.76 13.99
N ALA A 229 -41.98 15.45 14.95
CA ALA A 229 -42.68 14.78 16.05
C ALA A 229 -43.72 13.77 15.50
N ALA A 230 -44.33 14.06 14.35
CA ALA A 230 -45.24 13.17 13.65
C ALA A 230 -44.56 11.91 13.08
N ASP A 231 -43.31 12.00 12.61
CA ASP A 231 -42.54 10.85 12.12
C ASP A 231 -42.06 9.95 13.26
N LEU A 232 -41.72 10.55 14.41
CA LEU A 232 -41.40 9.81 15.62
C LEU A 232 -42.63 9.08 16.16
N ALA A 233 -43.78 9.76 16.23
CA ALA A 233 -45.05 9.16 16.64
C ALA A 233 -45.47 8.02 15.70
N ARG A 234 -45.30 8.17 14.38
CA ARG A 234 -45.57 7.08 13.41
C ARG A 234 -44.69 5.86 13.63
N ARG A 235 -43.38 6.05 13.88
CA ARG A 235 -42.45 4.96 14.19
C ARG A 235 -42.77 4.26 15.51
N GLU A 236 -43.17 5.02 16.52
CA GLU A 236 -43.58 4.49 17.81
C GLU A 236 -44.85 3.64 17.66
N LEU A 237 -45.86 4.13 16.92
CA LEU A 237 -47.07 3.36 16.63
C LEU A 237 -46.79 2.08 15.82
N GLU A 238 -45.91 2.14 14.81
CA GLU A 238 -45.45 0.95 14.08
C GLU A 238 -44.74 -0.05 15.00
N SER A 239 -43.91 0.42 15.95
CA SER A 239 -43.22 -0.46 16.91
C SER A 239 -44.18 -1.14 17.88
N LEU A 240 -45.36 -0.55 18.11
CA LEU A 240 -46.45 -1.12 18.90
C LEU A 240 -47.40 -2.00 18.06
N GLY A 241 -47.12 -2.19 16.77
CA GLY A 241 -47.94 -3.00 15.86
C GLY A 241 -49.22 -2.33 15.37
N VAL A 242 -49.36 -1.01 15.57
CA VAL A 242 -50.50 -0.22 15.09
C VAL A 242 -50.18 0.30 13.69
N GLN A 243 -50.85 -0.26 12.67
CA GLN A 243 -50.78 0.28 11.31
C GLN A 243 -51.78 1.44 11.17
N LEU A 244 -51.27 2.60 10.72
CA LEU A 244 -52.06 3.79 10.37
C LEU A 244 -52.44 3.77 8.90
#